data_AF-A0A352ITG8-F1
#
_entry.id   AF-A0A352ITG8-F1
#
_cell.length_a   1.000
_cell.length_b   1.000
_cell.length_c   1.000
_cell.angle_alpha   90.00
_cell.angle_beta   90.00
_cell.angle_gamma   90.00
#
_symmetry.space_group_name_H-M   'P 1'
#
loop_
_entity.id
_entity.type
_entity.pdbx_description
1 polymer ?
#
loop_
_entity_poly.entity_id
_entity_poly.type
_entity_poly.pdbx_seq_one_letter_code
_entity_poly.pdbx_strand_id
1 'polypeptide(L)' 'FGIRDAETAAAVGRVSDGVIVGSVLVDTIARNQADTDQLKRALTDLLHPMREALDSLAS' A
#
# COMPACT_ATOMS: atom_id res chain seq x y z
N PHE A 1 -7.11 8.85 -6.07
CA PHE A 1 -6.96 9.10 -4.62
C PHE A 1 -7.79 8.09 -3.83
N GLY A 2 -7.42 7.81 -2.58
CA GLY A 2 -8.20 6.93 -1.69
C GLY A 2 -7.72 5.47 -1.59
N ILE A 3 -6.57 5.14 -2.18
CA ILE A 3 -5.96 3.80 -2.07
C ILE A 3 -5.47 3.60 -0.63
N ARG A 4 -6.06 2.62 0.05
CA ARG A 4 -5.88 2.40 1.50
C ARG A 4 -5.55 0.96 1.86
N ASP A 5 -5.79 0.02 0.95
CA ASP A 5 -5.56 -1.41 1.12
C ASP A 5 -5.37 -2.10 -0.25
N ALA A 6 -5.12 -3.42 -0.22
CA ALA A 6 -4.93 -4.24 -1.42
C ALA A 6 -6.18 -4.30 -2.31
N GLU A 7 -7.38 -4.32 -1.73
CA GLU A 7 -8.64 -4.37 -2.47
C GLU A 7 -8.84 -3.11 -3.30
N THR A 8 -8.69 -1.93 -2.68
CA THR A 8 -8.78 -0.63 -3.36
C THR A 8 -7.66 -0.45 -4.38
N ALA A 9 -6.44 -0.94 -4.09
CA ALA A 9 -5.34 -0.94 -5.05
C ALA A 9 -5.67 -1.77 -6.30
N ALA A 10 -6.16 -2.99 -6.14
CA ALA A 10 -6.51 -3.86 -7.26
C ALA A 10 -7.72 -3.33 -8.05
N ALA A 11 -8.74 -2.81 -7.37
CA ALA A 11 -9.92 -2.26 -8.01
C ALA A 11 -9.57 -1.10 -8.96
N VAL A 12 -8.69 -0.19 -8.53
CA VAL A 12 -8.22 0.94 -9.36
C VAL A 12 -7.19 0.47 -10.39
N GLY A 13 -6.27 -0.43 -10.01
CA GLY A 13 -5.25 -0.99 -10.89
C GLY A 13 -5.83 -1.71 -12.11
N ARG A 14 -7.02 -2.31 -12.00
CA ARG A 14 -7.69 -2.98 -13.13
C ARG A 14 -8.04 -2.04 -14.29
N VAL A 15 -8.19 -0.75 -14.01
CA VAL A 15 -8.66 0.26 -14.98
C VAL A 15 -7.70 1.43 -15.13
N SER A 16 -6.45 1.28 -14.69
CA SER A 16 -5.44 2.34 -14.73
C SER A 16 -4.05 1.79 -15.02
N ASP A 17 -3.15 2.64 -15.49
CA ASP A 17 -1.74 2.28 -15.70
C ASP A 17 -0.95 2.16 -14.39
N GLY A 18 -1.52 2.61 -13.27
CA GLY A 18 -0.88 2.56 -11.97
C GLY A 18 -1.68 3.24 -10.86
N VAL A 19 -1.27 2.95 -9.62
CA VAL A 19 -1.89 3.49 -8.41
C VAL A 19 -0.87 4.22 -7.54
N ILE A 20 -1.30 5.30 -6.89
CA ILE A 20 -0.47 6.07 -5.95
C ILE A 20 -1.06 5.95 -4.54
N VAL A 21 -0.23 5.47 -3.61
CA VAL A 21 -0.56 5.30 -2.19
C VAL A 21 0.02 6.48 -1.39
N GLY A 22 -0.85 7.34 -0.87
CA GLY A 22 -0.46 8.58 -0.20
C GLY A 22 -0.76 8.58 1.30
N SER A 23 -1.98 8.98 1.67
CA SER A 23 -2.36 9.22 3.07
C SER A 23 -2.09 8.04 4.00
N VAL A 24 -2.46 6.81 3.61
CA VAL A 24 -2.23 5.62 4.44
C VAL A 24 -0.74 5.33 4.68
N LEU A 25 0.12 5.68 3.72
CA LEU A 25 1.58 5.53 3.84
C LEU A 25 2.13 6.53 4.86
N VAL A 26 1.75 7.80 4.72
CA VAL A 26 2.15 8.88 5.63
C VAL A 26 1.64 8.62 7.06
N ASP A 27 0.39 8.19 7.21
CA ASP A 27 -0.20 7.85 8.51
C ASP A 27 0.50 6.65 9.17
N THR A 28 0.98 5.70 8.38
CA THR A 28 1.74 4.56 8.89
C THR A 28 3.12 4.98 9.37
N ILE A 29 3.78 5.91 8.67
CA ILE A 29 5.04 6.50 9.11
C ILE A 29 4.85 7.26 10.41
N ALA A 30 3.85 8.15 10.47
CA ALA A 30 3.56 8.97 11.64
C ALA A 30 3.27 8.14 12.90
N ARG A 31 2.63 6.98 12.77
CA ARG A 31 2.31 6.08 13.89
C ARG A 31 3.52 5.29 14.42
N ASN A 32 4.55 5.07 13.59
CA ASN A 32 5.68 4.20 13.94
C ASN A 32 7.02 4.95 14.01
N GLN A 33 6.99 6.29 14.03
CA GLN A 33 8.19 7.15 13.99
C GLN A 33 9.20 6.94 15.15
N ALA A 34 8.77 6.37 16.27
CA ALA A 34 9.63 6.10 17.43
C ALA A 34 10.44 4.79 17.34
N ASP A 35 10.07 3.87 16.44
CA ASP A 35 10.71 2.57 16.29
C ASP A 35 10.88 2.26 14.80
N THR A 36 12.14 2.27 14.35
CA THR A 36 12.49 2.08 12.94
C THR A 36 12.19 0.65 12.46
N ASP A 37 12.34 -0.36 13.31
CA ASP A 37 12.11 -1.75 12.92
C ASP A 37 10.62 -2.08 12.91
N GLN A 38 9.85 -1.49 13.82
CA GLN A 38 8.39 -1.53 13.76
C GLN A 38 7.86 -0.78 12.52
N LEU A 39 8.46 0.36 12.18
CA LEU A 39 8.11 1.12 10.97
C LEU A 39 8.33 0.29 9.70
N LYS A 40 9.52 -0.30 9.53
CA LYS A 40 9.82 -1.15 8.36
C LYS A 40 8.82 -2.30 8.23
N ARG A 41 8.49 -2.97 9.33
CA ARG A 41 7.49 -4.04 9.35
C ARG A 41 6.12 -3.53 8.93
N ALA A 42 5.64 -2.45 9.55
CA ALA A 42 4.34 -1.87 9.23
C ALA A 42 4.23 -1.41 7.76
N LEU A 43 5.29 -0.84 7.20
CA LEU A 43 5.34 -0.48 5.78
C LEU A 43 5.32 -1.71 4.86
N THR A 44 6.05 -2.76 5.23
CA THR A 44 6.07 -4.01 4.46
C THR A 44 4.69 -4.68 4.49
N ASP A 45 4.07 -4.78 5.67
CA ASP A 45 2.74 -5.36 5.85
C ASP A 45 1.65 -4.57 5.10
N LEU A 46 1.83 -3.25 4.96
CA LEU A 46 0.92 -2.40 4.20
C LEU A 46 1.07 -2.58 2.68
N LEU A 47 2.32 -2.52 2.18
CA LEU A 47 2.60 -2.43 0.75
C LEU A 47 2.68 -3.79 0.05
N HIS A 48 3.12 -4.84 0.75
CA HIS A 48 3.29 -6.17 0.16
C HIS A 48 1.97 -6.74 -0.39
N PRO A 49 0.85 -6.76 0.36
CA PRO A 49 -0.42 -7.25 -0.18
C PRO A 49 -0.96 -6.40 -1.34
N MET A 50 -0.72 -5.09 -1.33
CA MET A 50 -1.09 -4.21 -2.45
C MET A 50 -0.31 -4.58 -3.72
N ARG A 51 0.99 -4.86 -3.58
CA ARG A 51 1.85 -5.27 -4.70
C ARG A 51 1.39 -6.60 -5.27
N GLU A 52 1.17 -7.60 -4.42
CA GLU A 52 0.64 -8.91 -4.85
C GLU A 52 -0.69 -8.79 -5.57
N ALA A 53 -1.61 -7.98 -5.03
CA ALA A 53 -2.91 -7.77 -5.65
C ALA A 53 -2.80 -7.12 -7.04
N LEU A 54 -1.91 -6.14 -7.22
CA LEU A 54 -1.63 -5.55 -8.53
C LEU A 54 -0.92 -6.51 -9.49
N ASP A 55 0.02 -7.33 -9.00
CA ASP A 55 0.71 -8.34 -9.82
C ASP A 55 -0.27 -9.41 -10.33
N SER A 56 -1.26 -9.78 -9.51
CA SER A 56 -2.30 -10.74 -9.91
C SER A 56 -3.19 -10.26 -11.06
N LEU A 57 -3.22 -8.95 -11.35
CA LEU A 57 -3.98 -8.38 -12.46
C LEU A 57 -3.25 -8.47 -13.81
N ALA A 58 -1.92 -8.60 -13.77
CA ALA A 58 -1.08 -8.67 -14.96
C ALA A 58 -0.86 -10.11 -15.46
N SER A 59 -1.48 -11.10 -14.79
CA SER A 59 -1.31 -12.53 -15.05
C SER A 59 -2.44 -13.15 -15.84
#